data_AF-A0A7Y2N782-F1
#
_entry.id   AF-A0A7Y2N782-F1
#
_cell.length_a   1.000
_cell.length_b   1.000
_cell.length_c   1.000
_cell.angle_alpha   90.00
_cell.angle_beta   90.00
_cell.angle_gamma   90.00
#
_symmetry.space_group_name_H-M   'P 1'
#
loop_
_entity.id
_entity.type
_entity.pdbx_description
1 polymer ?
#
loop_
_entity_poly.entity_id
_entity_poly.type
_entity_poly.pdbx_seq_one_letter_code
_entity_poly.pdbx_strand_id
1 'polypeptide(L)'
;MLGEHIRTILRSSARSFAQLPAANDLFRSEFVRQIRKRFYRISPTDLAEVATALDDGGVRWWVTGGWGVDLLLGRQTRPHNDVDIWIDAADDGEARAAAALAELGYEVAVKRAQSGRDFPVRSVLRHRSGRIVDLIMVTTSGIDDFPALEPSDLGTGVLHANRTMRNIPCASATTQVRAHTGYKPQERDHHDMTLLCEHAGLELPPAYTWPRDTPDRSPLATARRLIGEGRSRLRGSTALLFLVPEAQDLFDAVGGATPGGIPAHITVLYPFIRPPKITSQTRDELAQLAAATDRFEVTITSLAQYEITTYLNLEPEEPIRTITYRIFEQWPNYPPYGDIDLYIQPHMALAQGVIPSDVESTALPHLPVNAEITHLTVMVRRWSGRWKVDAQFPLRNAGQE
;
A
#
# COMPACT_ATOMS: atom_id res chain seq x y z
N MET A 1 -4.53 28.30 -7.19
CA MET A 1 -5.43 28.57 -8.35
C MET A 1 -5.31 27.59 -9.52
N LEU A 2 -4.21 26.84 -9.69
CA LEU A 2 -4.08 25.86 -10.80
C LEU A 2 -4.86 24.53 -10.57
N GLY A 3 -5.14 24.18 -9.30
CA GLY A 3 -5.86 22.95 -8.92
C GLY A 3 -7.38 22.99 -9.17
N GLU A 4 -8.01 24.16 -9.14
CA GLU A 4 -9.45 24.29 -9.46
C GLU A 4 -9.72 24.19 -10.97
N HIS A 5 -8.81 24.67 -11.81
CA HIS A 5 -8.95 24.56 -13.26
C HIS A 5 -8.85 23.11 -13.75
N ILE A 6 -7.98 22.28 -13.16
CA ILE A 6 -7.85 20.85 -13.51
C ILE A 6 -9.06 20.05 -13.02
N ARG A 7 -9.58 20.34 -11.81
CA ARG A 7 -10.84 19.74 -11.31
C ARG A 7 -12.05 20.14 -12.16
N THR A 8 -12.07 21.35 -12.72
CA THR A 8 -13.15 21.84 -13.59
C THR A 8 -13.10 21.19 -14.98
N ILE A 9 -11.91 20.98 -15.54
CA ILE A 9 -11.71 20.29 -16.83
C ILE A 9 -12.12 18.80 -16.73
N LEU A 10 -11.84 18.14 -15.60
CA LEU A 10 -12.29 16.76 -15.35
C LEU A 10 -13.80 16.66 -15.06
N ARG A 11 -14.42 17.70 -14.50
CA ARG A 11 -15.89 17.77 -14.27
C ARG A 11 -16.68 18.10 -15.55
N SER A 12 -16.15 18.93 -16.44
CA SER A 12 -16.84 19.29 -17.70
C SER A 12 -16.79 18.16 -18.72
N SER A 13 -15.71 17.38 -18.76
CA SER A 13 -15.57 16.23 -19.65
C SER A 13 -16.41 15.02 -19.24
N ALA A 14 -16.77 14.90 -17.95
CA ALA A 14 -17.71 13.87 -17.49
C ALA A 14 -19.17 14.11 -17.98
N ARG A 15 -19.57 15.38 -18.18
CA ARG A 15 -20.93 15.70 -18.71
C ARG A 15 -21.04 15.49 -20.22
N SER A 16 -19.97 15.71 -20.98
CA SER A 16 -20.01 15.54 -22.45
C SER A 16 -19.89 14.08 -22.91
N PHE A 17 -19.31 13.19 -22.10
CA PHE A 17 -19.20 11.76 -22.43
C PHE A 17 -20.44 10.94 -22.05
N ALA A 18 -21.33 11.46 -21.21
CA ALA A 18 -22.55 10.77 -20.77
C ALA A 18 -23.65 10.68 -21.85
N GLN A 19 -23.49 11.35 -23.00
CA GLN A 19 -24.46 11.34 -24.10
C GLN A 19 -24.07 10.43 -25.27
N LEU A 20 -22.94 9.71 -25.19
CA LEU A 20 -22.53 8.78 -26.24
C LEU A 20 -22.93 7.34 -25.87
N PRO A 21 -23.76 6.65 -26.68
CA PRO A 21 -24.27 5.31 -26.38
C PRO A 21 -23.17 4.26 -26.11
N ALA A 22 -21.98 4.44 -26.68
CA ALA A 22 -20.83 3.55 -26.53
C ALA A 22 -20.06 3.71 -25.20
N ALA A 23 -20.35 4.74 -24.40
CA ALA A 23 -19.67 4.96 -23.12
C ALA A 23 -20.15 3.97 -22.03
N ASN A 24 -21.42 3.55 -22.09
CA ASN A 24 -22.02 2.69 -21.06
C ASN A 24 -21.38 1.29 -20.98
N ASP A 25 -20.88 0.74 -22.09
CA ASP A 25 -20.22 -0.57 -22.09
C ASP A 25 -18.77 -0.50 -21.59
N LEU A 26 -18.07 0.61 -21.82
CA LEU A 26 -16.70 0.81 -21.32
C LEU A 26 -16.66 0.95 -19.79
N PHE A 27 -17.68 1.61 -19.21
CA PHE A 27 -17.84 1.81 -17.76
C PHE A 27 -18.19 0.53 -16.98
N ARG A 28 -18.61 -0.55 -17.67
CA ARG A 28 -18.89 -1.86 -17.07
C ARG A 28 -17.67 -2.80 -17.03
N SER A 29 -16.53 -2.40 -17.60
CA SER A 29 -15.35 -3.27 -17.66
C SER A 29 -14.64 -3.43 -16.29
N GLU A 30 -14.24 -4.66 -15.97
CA GLU A 30 -13.38 -5.01 -14.82
C GLU A 30 -12.10 -4.17 -14.74
N PHE A 31 -11.59 -3.75 -15.89
CA PHE A 31 -10.42 -2.90 -16.02
C PHE A 31 -10.63 -1.49 -15.44
N VAL A 32 -11.75 -0.84 -15.74
CA VAL A 32 -12.10 0.47 -15.16
C VAL A 32 -12.40 0.34 -13.67
N ARG A 33 -13.00 -0.79 -13.23
CA ARG A 33 -13.23 -1.11 -11.83
C ARG A 33 -11.94 -1.25 -11.03
N GLN A 34 -10.94 -1.97 -11.55
CA GLN A 34 -9.63 -2.14 -10.92
C GLN A 34 -8.79 -0.85 -10.90
N ILE A 35 -8.87 -0.03 -11.95
CA ILE A 35 -8.22 1.28 -11.98
C ILE A 35 -8.84 2.22 -10.93
N ARG A 36 -10.17 2.25 -10.81
CA ARG A 36 -10.88 3.03 -9.77
C ARG A 36 -10.47 2.61 -8.35
N LYS A 37 -10.39 1.30 -8.07
CA LYS A 37 -9.91 0.77 -6.78
C LYS A 37 -8.49 1.24 -6.40
N ARG A 38 -7.66 1.63 -7.38
CA ARG A 38 -6.29 2.12 -7.17
C ARG A 38 -6.21 3.61 -6.84
N PHE A 39 -7.28 4.38 -7.11
CA PHE A 39 -7.36 5.82 -6.87
C PHE A 39 -8.20 6.22 -5.65
N TYR A 40 -8.93 5.28 -5.05
CA TYR A 40 -9.78 5.53 -3.90
C TYR A 40 -9.22 4.79 -2.71
N ARG A 41 -8.50 5.51 -1.86
CA ARG A 41 -7.93 5.00 -0.62
C ARG A 41 -8.65 5.60 0.56
N ILE A 42 -8.70 4.82 1.63
CA ILE A 42 -9.05 5.30 2.96
C ILE A 42 -7.72 5.53 3.67
N SER A 43 -7.58 6.70 4.28
CA SER A 43 -6.45 7.08 5.13
C SER A 43 -6.77 6.79 6.61
N PRO A 44 -5.76 6.78 7.50
CA PRO A 44 -6.02 6.68 8.94
C PRO A 44 -6.95 7.77 9.46
N THR A 45 -6.85 8.99 8.91
CA THR A 45 -7.75 10.10 9.25
C THR A 45 -9.19 9.83 8.82
N ASP A 46 -9.39 9.27 7.63
CA ASP A 46 -10.74 8.89 7.17
C ASP A 46 -11.35 7.79 8.07
N LEU A 47 -10.55 6.80 8.48
CA LEU A 47 -11.00 5.77 9.40
C LEU A 47 -11.34 6.37 10.78
N ALA A 48 -10.56 7.34 11.26
CA ALA A 48 -10.86 8.05 12.50
C ALA A 48 -12.17 8.84 12.43
N GLU A 49 -12.46 9.49 11.30
CA GLU A 49 -13.75 10.18 11.07
C GLU A 49 -14.92 9.20 11.07
N VAL A 50 -14.79 8.07 10.36
CA VAL A 50 -15.79 6.98 10.37
C VAL A 50 -16.03 6.47 11.78
N ALA A 51 -14.97 6.21 12.54
CA ALA A 51 -15.05 5.75 13.92
C ALA A 51 -15.78 6.75 14.83
N THR A 52 -15.49 8.05 14.70
CA THR A 52 -16.20 9.09 15.46
C THR A 52 -17.68 9.14 15.10
N ALA A 53 -18.02 9.09 13.81
CA ALA A 53 -19.43 9.14 13.40
C ALA A 53 -20.22 7.93 13.93
N LEU A 54 -19.63 6.72 13.93
CA LEU A 54 -20.29 5.53 14.47
C LEU A 54 -20.48 5.59 15.99
N ASP A 55 -19.48 6.09 16.73
CA ASP A 55 -19.59 6.31 18.17
C ASP A 55 -20.67 7.34 18.50
N ASP A 56 -20.68 8.49 17.82
CA ASP A 56 -21.68 9.55 18.00
C ASP A 56 -23.09 9.10 17.61
N GLY A 57 -23.21 8.19 16.63
CA GLY A 57 -24.44 7.52 16.24
C GLY A 57 -24.92 6.43 17.22
N GLY A 58 -24.17 6.18 18.30
CA GLY A 58 -24.44 5.13 19.28
C GLY A 58 -24.41 3.71 18.70
N VAL A 59 -23.71 3.52 17.59
CA VAL A 59 -23.61 2.22 16.91
C VAL A 59 -22.69 1.30 17.72
N ARG A 60 -23.01 0.00 17.79
CA ARG A 60 -22.07 -1.01 18.29
C ARG A 60 -21.34 -1.61 17.09
N TRP A 61 -20.03 -1.38 17.00
CA TRP A 61 -19.25 -1.65 15.78
C TRP A 61 -17.82 -2.13 16.08
N TRP A 62 -17.25 -2.88 15.13
CA TRP A 62 -15.87 -3.36 15.16
C TRP A 62 -15.26 -3.39 13.76
N VAL A 63 -14.04 -2.90 13.59
CA VAL A 63 -13.30 -3.01 12.30
C VAL A 63 -12.85 -4.45 12.07
N THR A 64 -13.02 -4.96 10.86
CA THR A 64 -12.50 -6.25 10.42
C THR A 64 -11.73 -6.09 9.10
N GLY A 65 -11.28 -7.19 8.50
CA GLY A 65 -10.52 -7.16 7.25
C GLY A 65 -9.18 -6.44 7.39
N GLY A 66 -8.68 -5.87 6.29
CA GLY A 66 -7.33 -5.30 6.20
C GLY A 66 -7.04 -4.18 7.20
N TRP A 67 -7.99 -3.26 7.41
CA TRP A 67 -7.84 -2.24 8.43
C TRP A 67 -7.81 -2.82 9.84
N GLY A 68 -8.59 -3.87 10.11
CA GLY A 68 -8.56 -4.56 11.39
C GLY A 68 -7.20 -5.21 11.67
N VAL A 69 -6.52 -5.73 10.64
CA VAL A 69 -5.15 -6.26 10.76
C VAL A 69 -4.17 -5.15 11.11
N ASP A 70 -4.18 -4.03 10.38
CA ASP A 70 -3.30 -2.89 10.63
C ASP A 70 -3.51 -2.25 12.01
N LEU A 71 -4.76 -2.24 12.49
CA LEU A 71 -5.09 -1.78 13.86
C LEU A 71 -4.44 -2.68 14.92
N LEU A 72 -4.48 -4.00 14.75
CA LEU A 72 -3.84 -4.93 15.68
C LEU A 72 -2.31 -4.78 15.66
N LEU A 73 -1.73 -4.53 14.49
CA LEU A 73 -0.30 -4.27 14.31
C LEU A 73 0.13 -2.87 14.81
N GLY A 74 -0.82 -1.98 15.08
CA GLY A 74 -0.57 -0.59 15.48
C GLY A 74 0.02 0.28 14.38
N ARG A 75 0.04 -0.19 13.13
CA ARG A 75 0.61 0.54 11.99
C ARG A 75 -0.07 0.15 10.68
N GLN A 76 -0.19 1.12 9.77
CA GLN A 76 -0.69 0.83 8.43
C GLN A 76 0.39 0.07 7.63
N THR A 77 0.08 -1.13 7.13
CA THR A 77 1.05 -1.99 6.43
C THR A 77 0.85 -1.99 4.91
N ARG A 78 -0.32 -1.57 4.42
CA ARG A 78 -0.62 -1.43 2.99
C ARG A 78 -1.74 -0.40 2.74
N PRO A 79 -1.92 0.08 1.50
CA PRO A 79 -3.10 0.88 1.17
C PRO A 79 -4.39 0.04 1.26
N HIS A 80 -5.44 0.66 1.78
CA HIS A 80 -6.80 0.11 1.86
C HIS A 80 -7.75 0.95 1.01
N ASN A 81 -8.60 0.30 0.22
CA ASN A 81 -9.59 0.94 -0.64
C ASN A 81 -11.02 0.89 -0.07
N ASP A 82 -11.20 0.09 0.98
CA ASP A 82 -12.41 -0.11 1.73
C ASP A 82 -12.10 -0.18 3.24
N VAL A 83 -13.14 -0.07 4.06
CA VAL A 83 -13.13 -0.45 5.48
C VAL A 83 -14.27 -1.44 5.67
N ASP A 84 -13.95 -2.64 6.15
CA ASP A 84 -14.93 -3.62 6.58
C ASP A 84 -15.27 -3.41 8.06
N ILE A 85 -16.55 -3.25 8.37
CA ILE A 85 -17.03 -2.96 9.72
C ILE A 85 -18.13 -3.94 10.07
N TRP A 86 -17.91 -4.74 11.12
CA TRP A 86 -19.00 -5.43 11.78
C TRP A 86 -19.87 -4.44 12.53
N ILE A 87 -21.17 -4.50 12.29
CA ILE A 87 -22.18 -3.76 13.05
C ILE A 87 -23.11 -4.77 13.73
N ASP A 88 -23.41 -4.53 15.01
CA ASP A 88 -24.47 -5.30 15.65
C ASP A 88 -25.82 -4.88 15.03
N ALA A 89 -26.49 -5.83 14.37
CA ALA A 89 -27.75 -5.60 13.69
C ALA A 89 -28.93 -5.43 14.66
N ALA A 90 -28.75 -5.74 15.95
CA ALA A 90 -29.74 -5.44 16.98
C ALA A 90 -30.02 -3.92 17.08
N ASP A 91 -31.21 -3.57 17.56
CA ASP A 91 -31.62 -2.19 17.84
C ASP A 91 -31.37 -1.22 16.67
N ASP A 92 -31.80 -1.62 15.47
CA ASP A 92 -31.65 -0.83 14.23
C ASP A 92 -30.21 -0.39 13.92
N GLY A 93 -29.21 -1.17 14.33
CA GLY A 93 -27.78 -0.81 14.16
C GLY A 93 -27.38 -0.47 12.73
N GLU A 94 -27.93 -1.18 11.72
CA GLU A 94 -27.70 -0.86 10.30
C GLU A 94 -28.20 0.54 9.93
N ALA A 95 -29.41 0.90 10.37
CA ALA A 95 -30.00 2.20 10.06
C ALA A 95 -29.24 3.33 10.75
N ARG A 96 -28.82 3.13 12.01
CA ARG A 96 -28.00 4.09 12.75
C ARG A 96 -26.62 4.28 12.13
N ALA A 97 -25.96 3.20 11.74
CA ALA A 97 -24.68 3.26 11.01
C ALA A 97 -24.81 3.98 9.67
N ALA A 98 -25.85 3.68 8.89
CA ALA A 98 -26.09 4.35 7.61
C ALA A 98 -26.37 5.84 7.79
N ALA A 99 -27.15 6.24 8.81
CA ALA A 99 -27.42 7.64 9.11
C ALA A 99 -26.16 8.39 9.55
N ALA A 100 -25.37 7.81 10.46
CA ALA A 100 -24.10 8.39 10.90
C ALA A 100 -23.11 8.60 9.74
N LEU A 101 -22.99 7.61 8.84
CA LEU A 101 -22.09 7.70 7.69
C LEU A 101 -22.62 8.65 6.61
N ALA A 102 -23.93 8.88 6.53
CA ALA A 102 -24.52 9.86 5.63
C ALA A 102 -24.08 11.30 5.93
N GLU A 103 -23.86 11.63 7.21
CA GLU A 103 -23.31 12.95 7.63
C GLU A 103 -21.87 13.16 7.11
N LEU A 104 -21.11 12.08 6.93
CA LEU A 104 -19.79 12.12 6.28
C LEU A 104 -19.87 12.08 4.75
N GLY A 105 -21.08 12.06 4.17
CA GLY A 105 -21.33 12.03 2.73
C GLY A 105 -21.25 10.65 2.09
N TYR A 106 -21.37 9.56 2.87
CA TYR A 106 -21.54 8.22 2.33
C TYR A 106 -22.99 7.96 1.97
N GLU A 107 -23.20 7.29 0.84
CA GLU A 107 -24.53 6.86 0.39
C GLU A 107 -24.57 5.33 0.31
N VAL A 108 -25.70 4.74 0.69
CA VAL A 108 -25.92 3.29 0.54
C VAL A 108 -26.00 2.94 -0.93
N ALA A 109 -24.95 2.31 -1.46
CA ALA A 109 -24.87 1.90 -2.85
C ALA A 109 -25.48 0.51 -3.07
N VAL A 110 -25.33 -0.38 -2.09
CA VAL A 110 -25.94 -1.71 -2.08
C VAL A 110 -26.43 -1.99 -0.68
N LYS A 111 -27.69 -2.42 -0.52
CA LYS A 111 -28.28 -2.71 0.78
C LYS A 111 -28.50 -4.23 0.92
N ARG A 112 -28.07 -4.80 2.05
CA ARG A 112 -28.30 -6.20 2.43
C ARG A 112 -28.00 -7.21 1.33
N ALA A 113 -26.82 -7.10 0.72
CA ALA A 113 -26.34 -8.08 -0.24
C ALA A 113 -25.75 -9.30 0.45
N GLN A 114 -26.19 -10.48 -0.01
CA GLN A 114 -25.60 -11.77 0.33
C GLN A 114 -24.45 -12.07 -0.63
N SER A 115 -23.20 -12.04 -0.16
CA SER A 115 -22.01 -12.25 -1.01
C SER A 115 -21.53 -13.69 -0.97
N GLY A 116 -22.17 -14.58 -1.72
CA GLY A 116 -21.86 -16.03 -1.64
C GLY A 116 -22.61 -16.73 -0.50
N ARG A 117 -22.43 -18.04 -0.38
CA ARG A 117 -23.25 -18.86 0.53
C ARG A 117 -22.89 -18.63 2.01
N ASP A 118 -21.62 -18.37 2.31
CA ASP A 118 -21.10 -18.40 3.68
C ASP A 118 -20.62 -17.03 4.21
N PHE A 119 -20.67 -15.98 3.38
CA PHE A 119 -20.33 -14.62 3.82
C PHE A 119 -21.53 -13.95 4.49
N PRO A 120 -21.37 -13.19 5.59
CA PRO A 120 -22.51 -12.53 6.22
C PRO A 120 -23.18 -11.50 5.29
N VAL A 121 -24.45 -11.19 5.56
CA VAL A 121 -25.15 -10.11 4.87
C VAL A 121 -24.37 -8.81 5.07
N ARG A 122 -24.20 -8.02 4.00
CA ARG A 122 -23.57 -6.70 4.08
C ARG A 122 -24.29 -5.60 3.33
N SER A 123 -24.15 -4.37 3.79
CA SER A 123 -24.52 -3.15 3.09
C SER A 123 -23.25 -2.38 2.69
N VAL A 124 -23.15 -2.01 1.42
CA VAL A 124 -21.99 -1.31 0.84
C VAL A 124 -22.32 0.17 0.73
N LEU A 125 -21.57 1.01 1.43
CA LEU A 125 -21.69 2.46 1.37
C LEU A 125 -20.54 3.06 0.56
N ARG A 126 -20.84 4.09 -0.22
CA ARG A 126 -19.87 4.77 -1.09
C ARG A 126 -19.91 6.26 -0.84
N HIS A 127 -18.74 6.84 -0.62
CA HIS A 127 -18.57 8.29 -0.61
C HIS A 127 -18.33 8.80 -2.04
N ARG A 128 -18.68 10.06 -2.32
CA ARG A 128 -18.43 10.71 -3.62
C ARG A 128 -16.96 10.73 -4.07
N SER A 129 -16.03 10.67 -3.11
CA SER A 129 -14.58 10.55 -3.38
C SER A 129 -14.16 9.14 -3.75
N GLY A 130 -15.07 8.16 -3.76
CA GLY A 130 -14.83 6.77 -4.12
C GLY A 130 -14.43 5.83 -2.96
N ARG A 131 -14.25 6.35 -1.74
CA ARG A 131 -14.07 5.57 -0.50
C ARG A 131 -15.28 4.65 -0.26
N ILE A 132 -15.03 3.46 0.28
CA ILE A 132 -16.04 2.41 0.49
C ILE A 132 -16.05 2.01 1.95
N VAL A 133 -17.23 1.91 2.54
CA VAL A 133 -17.43 1.27 3.85
C VAL A 133 -18.37 0.09 3.65
N ASP A 134 -17.92 -1.09 4.01
CA ASP A 134 -18.74 -2.30 4.03
C ASP A 134 -19.23 -2.55 5.45
N LEU A 135 -20.55 -2.42 5.65
CA LEU A 135 -21.21 -2.77 6.91
C LEU A 135 -21.63 -4.23 6.84
N ILE A 136 -21.01 -5.06 7.65
CA ILE A 136 -21.23 -6.50 7.72
C ILE A 136 -22.08 -6.78 8.97
N MET A 137 -23.23 -7.40 8.78
CA MET A 137 -24.19 -7.60 9.87
C MET A 137 -23.80 -8.80 10.72
N VAL A 138 -23.71 -8.57 12.03
CA VAL A 138 -23.45 -9.56 13.06
C VAL A 138 -24.42 -9.33 14.22
N THR A 139 -24.39 -10.20 15.24
CA THR A 139 -25.14 -9.98 16.48
C THR A 139 -24.30 -10.35 17.70
N THR A 140 -24.44 -9.61 18.80
CA THR A 140 -23.91 -10.02 20.11
C THR A 140 -25.00 -10.54 21.05
N SER A 141 -26.26 -10.51 20.60
CA SER A 141 -27.45 -10.92 21.35
C SER A 141 -28.10 -12.20 20.82
N GLY A 142 -27.54 -12.81 19.77
CA GLY A 142 -28.02 -14.08 19.21
C GLY A 142 -29.31 -14.00 18.40
N ILE A 143 -29.55 -12.88 17.68
CA ILE A 143 -30.66 -12.80 16.73
C ILE A 143 -30.39 -13.78 15.56
N ASP A 144 -31.29 -14.76 15.35
CA ASP A 144 -31.07 -15.94 14.49
C ASP A 144 -30.71 -15.65 13.02
N ASP A 145 -30.95 -14.43 12.52
CA ASP A 145 -30.70 -14.05 11.12
C ASP A 145 -29.26 -13.60 10.84
N PHE A 146 -28.41 -13.42 11.86
CA PHE A 146 -27.02 -12.93 11.69
C PHE A 146 -26.00 -13.76 12.50
N PRO A 147 -24.74 -13.87 12.03
CA PRO A 147 -23.69 -14.54 12.80
C PRO A 147 -23.48 -13.92 14.17
N ALA A 148 -23.49 -14.76 15.21
CA ALA A 148 -23.21 -14.34 16.58
C ALA A 148 -21.70 -14.16 16.79
N LEU A 149 -21.31 -13.06 17.44
CA LEU A 149 -19.95 -12.82 17.90
C LEU A 149 -19.82 -13.14 19.38
N GLU A 150 -18.82 -13.93 19.72
CA GLU A 150 -18.43 -14.17 21.11
C GLU A 150 -17.46 -13.09 21.59
N PRO A 151 -17.33 -12.86 22.91
CA PRO A 151 -16.36 -11.90 23.44
C PRO A 151 -14.91 -12.16 22.97
N SER A 152 -14.53 -13.42 22.73
CA SER A 152 -13.22 -13.80 22.19
C SER A 152 -13.01 -13.44 20.71
N ASP A 153 -14.08 -13.12 19.98
CA ASP A 153 -14.00 -12.63 18.61
C ASP A 153 -13.63 -11.15 18.52
N LEU A 154 -13.70 -10.44 19.64
CA LEU A 154 -13.53 -9.01 19.74
C LEU A 154 -12.13 -8.68 20.29
N GLY A 155 -11.54 -7.63 19.74
CA GLY A 155 -10.26 -7.09 20.13
C GLY A 155 -10.28 -5.57 20.16
N THR A 156 -9.13 -4.99 20.44
CA THR A 156 -8.91 -3.55 20.36
C THR A 156 -7.53 -3.32 19.76
N GLY A 157 -7.50 -2.58 18.66
CA GLY A 157 -6.27 -2.16 18.00
C GLY A 157 -6.02 -0.67 18.17
N VAL A 158 -4.85 -0.22 17.72
CA VAL A 158 -4.42 1.18 17.85
C VAL A 158 -4.41 1.85 16.48
N LEU A 159 -5.15 2.93 16.35
CA LEU A 159 -5.12 3.81 15.19
C LEU A 159 -4.27 5.03 15.47
N HIS A 160 -3.26 5.25 14.64
CA HIS A 160 -2.48 6.48 14.62
C HIS A 160 -3.01 7.41 13.52
N ALA A 161 -3.68 8.50 13.91
CA ALA A 161 -4.24 9.49 12.99
C ALA A 161 -4.10 10.90 13.57
N ASN A 162 -3.82 11.89 12.72
CA ASN A 162 -3.70 13.30 13.12
C ASN A 162 -2.76 13.55 14.32
N ARG A 163 -1.65 12.79 14.42
CA ARG A 163 -0.69 12.83 15.55
C ARG A 163 -1.29 12.41 16.90
N THR A 164 -2.42 11.71 16.88
CA THR A 164 -3.08 11.14 18.07
C THR A 164 -3.18 9.63 17.95
N MET A 165 -3.21 8.93 19.09
CA MET A 165 -3.52 7.51 19.16
C MET A 165 -4.95 7.33 19.65
N ARG A 166 -5.72 6.48 18.97
CA ARG A 166 -7.06 6.09 19.39
C ARG A 166 -7.16 4.58 19.41
N ASN A 167 -7.68 4.04 20.50
CA ASN A 167 -8.09 2.64 20.56
C ASN A 167 -9.35 2.45 19.73
N ILE A 168 -9.33 1.49 18.81
CA ILE A 168 -10.44 1.19 17.90
C ILE A 168 -10.92 -0.24 18.18
N PRO A 169 -12.24 -0.46 18.40
CA PRO A 169 -12.78 -1.81 18.50
C PRO A 169 -12.58 -2.53 17.16
N CYS A 170 -12.03 -3.74 17.19
CA CYS A 170 -11.76 -4.52 15.99
C CYS A 170 -11.99 -6.01 16.22
N ALA A 171 -11.95 -6.81 15.15
CA ALA A 171 -11.86 -8.26 15.25
C ALA A 171 -10.58 -8.67 15.99
N SER A 172 -10.61 -9.74 16.78
CA SER A 172 -9.42 -10.32 17.39
C SER A 172 -8.50 -10.95 16.33
N ALA A 173 -7.22 -11.15 16.66
CA ALA A 173 -6.25 -11.76 15.74
C ALA A 173 -6.68 -13.17 15.31
N THR A 174 -7.14 -13.99 16.26
CA THR A 174 -7.64 -15.34 15.98
C THR A 174 -8.86 -15.33 15.05
N THR A 175 -9.76 -14.36 15.24
CA THR A 175 -10.96 -14.26 14.41
C THR A 175 -10.66 -13.70 13.03
N GLN A 176 -9.70 -12.77 12.90
CA GLN A 176 -9.18 -12.35 11.59
C GLN A 176 -8.60 -13.54 10.82
N VAL A 177 -7.74 -14.35 11.44
CA VAL A 177 -7.20 -15.57 10.82
C VAL A 177 -8.33 -16.51 10.40
N ARG A 178 -9.30 -16.77 11.29
CA ARG A 178 -10.46 -17.63 10.98
C ARG A 178 -11.28 -17.09 9.79
N ALA A 179 -11.56 -15.79 9.75
CA ALA A 179 -12.34 -15.16 8.68
C ALA A 179 -11.60 -15.18 7.32
N HIS A 180 -10.28 -15.25 7.34
CA HIS A 180 -9.44 -15.40 6.16
C HIS A 180 -9.24 -16.88 5.76
N THR A 181 -9.86 -17.85 6.44
CA THR A 181 -9.89 -19.25 6.00
C THR A 181 -11.19 -19.56 5.24
N GLY A 182 -11.11 -20.41 4.20
CA GLY A 182 -12.29 -20.90 3.48
C GLY A 182 -12.52 -20.34 2.07
N TYR A 183 -11.70 -19.38 1.63
CA TYR A 183 -11.66 -18.94 0.23
C TYR A 183 -10.22 -18.99 -0.31
N LYS A 184 -10.06 -18.95 -1.64
CA LYS A 184 -8.73 -18.92 -2.27
C LYS A 184 -8.03 -17.62 -1.88
N PRO A 185 -6.93 -17.66 -1.12
CA PRO A 185 -6.23 -16.45 -0.70
C PRO A 185 -5.77 -15.63 -1.89
N GLN A 186 -5.90 -14.31 -1.75
CA GLN A 186 -5.25 -13.34 -2.60
C GLN A 186 -3.95 -12.92 -1.94
N GLU A 187 -3.12 -12.25 -2.72
CA GLU A 187 -1.83 -11.77 -2.28
C GLU A 187 -1.85 -10.82 -1.08
N ARG A 188 -2.82 -9.90 -1.04
CA ARG A 188 -3.04 -9.04 0.14
C ARG A 188 -3.40 -9.87 1.38
N ASP A 189 -4.08 -11.00 1.19
CA ASP A 189 -4.45 -11.88 2.30
C ASP A 189 -3.20 -12.64 2.80
N HIS A 190 -2.27 -13.02 1.92
CA HIS A 190 -0.96 -13.56 2.33
C HIS A 190 -0.14 -12.55 3.13
N HIS A 191 -0.06 -11.30 2.66
CA HIS A 191 0.62 -10.21 3.39
C HIS A 191 0.01 -10.00 4.78
N ASP A 192 -1.31 -9.83 4.83
CA ASP A 192 -2.05 -9.55 6.07
C ASP A 192 -1.90 -10.72 7.07
N MET A 193 -2.07 -11.98 6.62
CA MET A 193 -2.02 -13.15 7.51
C MET A 193 -0.60 -13.45 8.00
N THR A 194 0.43 -13.27 7.19
CA THR A 194 1.82 -13.46 7.64
C THR A 194 2.16 -12.50 8.77
N LEU A 195 1.92 -11.20 8.59
CA LEU A 195 2.23 -10.18 9.60
C LEU A 195 1.38 -10.37 10.87
N LEU A 196 0.09 -10.68 10.71
CA LEU A 196 -0.81 -10.88 11.84
C LEU A 196 -0.43 -12.10 12.67
N CYS A 197 -0.16 -13.24 12.02
CA CYS A 197 0.22 -14.48 12.70
C CYS A 197 1.55 -14.33 13.44
N GLU A 198 2.54 -13.68 12.80
CA GLU A 198 3.82 -13.37 13.45
C GLU A 198 3.63 -12.48 14.69
N HIS A 199 2.88 -11.39 14.55
CA HIS A 199 2.61 -10.45 15.65
C HIS A 199 1.86 -11.10 16.81
N ALA A 200 0.87 -11.94 16.52
CA ALA A 200 0.01 -12.57 17.52
C ALA A 200 0.56 -13.90 18.05
N GLY A 201 1.71 -14.38 17.54
CA GLY A 201 2.25 -15.70 17.89
C GLY A 201 1.34 -16.86 17.48
N LEU A 202 0.59 -16.71 16.38
CA LEU A 202 -0.32 -17.72 15.85
C LEU A 202 0.34 -18.52 14.73
N GLU A 203 -0.07 -19.78 14.57
CA GLU A 203 0.33 -20.58 13.42
C GLU A 203 -0.33 -20.05 12.14
N LEU A 204 0.46 -19.93 11.08
CA LEU A 204 -0.04 -19.52 9.76
C LEU A 204 -0.86 -20.67 9.16
N PRO A 205 -2.12 -20.45 8.73
CA PRO A 205 -2.93 -21.55 8.21
C PRO A 205 -2.33 -22.16 6.92
N PRO A 206 -2.56 -23.46 6.63
CA PRO A 206 -1.95 -24.14 5.48
C PRO A 206 -2.24 -23.49 4.11
N ALA A 207 -3.37 -22.80 3.97
CA ALA A 207 -3.70 -22.07 2.73
C ALA A 207 -2.79 -20.85 2.51
N TYR A 208 -2.20 -20.32 3.59
CA TYR A 208 -1.28 -19.21 3.60
C TYR A 208 0.18 -19.66 3.64
N THR A 209 0.43 -20.92 4.04
CA THR A 209 1.72 -21.56 3.82
C THR A 209 1.89 -21.83 2.33
N TRP A 210 2.88 -21.20 1.71
CA TRP A 210 3.19 -21.45 0.32
C TRP A 210 3.55 -22.93 0.11
N PRO A 211 2.95 -23.64 -0.86
CA PRO A 211 3.49 -24.92 -1.29
C PRO A 211 4.89 -24.66 -1.85
N ARG A 212 5.88 -25.41 -1.37
CA ARG A 212 7.28 -25.35 -1.85
C ARG A 212 7.43 -25.64 -3.35
N ASP A 213 6.38 -26.14 -4.01
CA ASP A 213 6.32 -26.39 -5.44
C ASP A 213 4.89 -26.17 -5.96
N THR A 214 4.63 -25.10 -6.74
CA THR A 214 3.88 -25.15 -8.01
C THR A 214 3.71 -23.76 -8.65
N PRO A 215 3.89 -23.63 -9.98
CA PRO A 215 3.76 -22.36 -10.70
C PRO A 215 2.35 -22.14 -11.26
N ASP A 216 1.84 -20.91 -11.27
CA ASP A 216 0.68 -20.53 -12.10
C ASP A 216 1.05 -19.46 -13.15
N ARG A 217 0.66 -19.75 -14.40
CA ARG A 217 0.98 -19.06 -15.65
C ARG A 217 -0.29 -18.38 -16.17
N SER A 218 -0.51 -17.10 -15.86
CA SER A 218 -1.67 -16.35 -16.38
C SER A 218 -1.30 -15.35 -17.50
N PRO A 219 -1.91 -15.42 -18.70
CA PRO A 219 -1.66 -14.50 -19.83
C PRO A 219 -1.99 -13.03 -19.57
N LEU A 220 -2.78 -12.72 -18.53
CA LEU A 220 -3.25 -11.36 -18.24
C LEU A 220 -2.14 -10.47 -17.63
N ALA A 221 -1.12 -11.07 -17.00
CA ALA A 221 0.06 -10.36 -16.53
C ALA A 221 0.89 -9.79 -17.71
N THR A 222 0.96 -10.54 -18.82
CA THR A 222 1.67 -10.14 -20.04
C THR A 222 1.01 -8.96 -20.75
N ALA A 223 -0.33 -8.86 -20.71
CA ALA A 223 -1.07 -7.78 -21.37
C ALA A 223 -0.95 -6.43 -20.64
N ARG A 224 -0.90 -6.43 -19.30
CA ARG A 224 -0.68 -5.20 -18.50
C ARG A 224 0.68 -4.57 -18.74
N ARG A 225 1.69 -5.39 -19.03
CA ARG A 225 3.05 -4.98 -19.36
C ARG A 225 3.12 -4.11 -20.62
N LEU A 226 2.31 -4.41 -21.64
CA LEU A 226 2.37 -3.71 -22.93
C LEU A 226 1.70 -2.33 -22.92
N ILE A 227 0.66 -2.13 -22.09
CA ILE A 227 -0.14 -0.89 -22.11
C ILE A 227 0.44 0.18 -21.17
N GLY A 228 1.03 -0.21 -20.02
CA GLY A 228 1.68 0.72 -19.08
C GLY A 228 3.07 1.20 -19.52
N GLU A 229 3.82 0.33 -20.21
CA GLU A 229 5.18 0.65 -20.69
C GLU A 229 5.18 1.56 -21.94
N GLY A 230 4.07 1.63 -22.69
CA GLY A 230 4.00 2.38 -23.95
C GLY A 230 4.13 3.90 -23.82
N ARG A 231 3.81 4.49 -22.66
CA ARG A 231 3.84 5.95 -22.46
C ARG A 231 5.11 6.48 -21.77
N SER A 232 5.80 5.67 -20.97
CA SER A 232 7.04 6.09 -20.27
C SER A 232 8.32 5.87 -21.08
N ARG A 233 8.29 4.97 -22.08
CA ARG A 233 9.45 4.63 -22.94
C ARG A 233 10.00 5.78 -23.78
N LEU A 234 9.30 6.91 -23.90
CA LEU A 234 9.65 7.96 -24.88
C LEU A 234 10.49 9.12 -24.36
N ARG A 235 10.68 9.32 -23.04
CA ARG A 235 11.41 10.49 -22.49
C ARG A 235 12.08 10.13 -21.15
N GLY A 236 13.42 10.13 -21.08
CA GLY A 236 14.24 9.62 -19.96
C GLY A 236 13.79 9.99 -18.52
N SER A 237 14.13 9.11 -17.57
CA SER A 237 13.73 9.16 -16.16
C SER A 237 14.93 9.38 -15.22
N THR A 238 14.66 9.88 -14.01
CA THR A 238 15.66 10.02 -12.93
C THR A 238 15.17 9.31 -11.68
N ALA A 239 16.09 8.72 -10.91
CA ALA A 239 15.85 8.15 -9.60
C ALA A 239 16.86 8.72 -8.59
N LEU A 240 16.42 8.94 -7.37
CA LEU A 240 17.25 9.20 -6.19
C LEU A 240 17.35 7.91 -5.40
N LEU A 241 18.58 7.44 -5.19
CA LEU A 241 18.86 6.10 -4.67
C LEU A 241 19.94 6.15 -3.59
N PHE A 242 19.88 5.21 -2.66
CA PHE A 242 21.05 4.78 -1.90
C PHE A 242 21.61 3.52 -2.55
N LEU A 243 22.88 3.55 -2.96
CA LEU A 243 23.55 2.35 -3.47
C LEU A 243 24.05 1.52 -2.28
N VAL A 244 23.92 0.20 -2.39
CA VAL A 244 24.26 -0.75 -1.31
C VAL A 244 25.22 -1.81 -1.86
N PRO A 245 26.50 -1.47 -2.09
CA PRO A 245 27.46 -2.39 -2.69
C PRO A 245 27.66 -3.68 -1.87
N GLU A 246 27.50 -3.62 -0.55
CA GLU A 246 27.56 -4.76 0.37
C GLU A 246 26.51 -5.82 0.04
N ALA A 247 25.39 -5.41 -0.57
CA ALA A 247 24.30 -6.30 -0.98
C ALA A 247 24.40 -6.74 -2.44
N GLN A 248 25.47 -6.38 -3.17
CA GLN A 248 25.58 -6.67 -4.61
C GLN A 248 25.66 -8.17 -4.88
N ASP A 249 26.36 -8.95 -4.07
CA ASP A 249 26.46 -10.40 -4.25
C ASP A 249 25.09 -11.08 -4.08
N LEU A 250 24.33 -10.67 -3.05
CA LEU A 250 22.94 -11.11 -2.85
C LEU A 250 22.07 -10.73 -4.04
N PHE A 251 22.19 -9.48 -4.49
CA PHE A 251 21.42 -8.93 -5.61
C PHE A 251 21.70 -9.68 -6.92
N ASP A 252 22.96 -10.02 -7.19
CA ASP A 252 23.36 -10.78 -8.38
C ASP A 252 22.91 -12.25 -8.28
N ALA A 253 23.03 -12.86 -7.08
CA ALA A 253 22.67 -14.26 -6.85
C ALA A 253 21.19 -14.55 -7.12
N VAL A 254 20.29 -13.66 -6.68
CA VAL A 254 18.83 -13.80 -6.88
C VAL A 254 18.36 -13.37 -8.27
N GLY A 255 19.28 -13.11 -9.20
CA GLY A 255 18.97 -12.68 -10.55
C GLY A 255 18.41 -11.26 -10.62
N GLY A 256 18.89 -10.36 -9.76
CA GLY A 256 18.53 -8.94 -9.65
C GLY A 256 18.84 -8.14 -10.90
N ALA A 257 18.17 -8.46 -12.00
CA ALA A 257 18.26 -7.72 -13.24
C ALA A 257 17.24 -6.57 -13.19
N THR A 258 17.60 -5.44 -12.56
CA THR A 258 16.82 -4.22 -12.77
C THR A 258 16.84 -3.85 -14.26
N PRO A 259 15.70 -3.51 -14.86
CA PRO A 259 15.67 -3.05 -16.25
C PRO A 259 16.60 -1.85 -16.45
N GLY A 260 17.75 -2.08 -17.09
CA GLY A 260 18.73 -1.04 -17.42
C GLY A 260 19.97 -0.96 -16.52
N GLY A 261 20.19 -1.91 -15.60
CA GLY A 261 21.48 -2.09 -14.91
C GLY A 261 21.73 -1.13 -13.73
N ILE A 262 20.74 -0.93 -12.87
CA ILE A 262 20.94 -0.28 -11.57
C ILE A 262 21.59 -1.30 -10.63
N PRO A 263 22.67 -0.95 -9.90
CA PRO A 263 23.27 -1.81 -8.88
C PRO A 263 22.30 -2.13 -7.74
N ALA A 264 22.73 -2.96 -6.79
CA ALA A 264 22.08 -3.11 -5.49
C ALA A 264 21.76 -1.73 -4.88
N HIS A 265 20.49 -1.45 -4.63
CA HIS A 265 20.05 -0.12 -4.21
C HIS A 265 18.76 -0.12 -3.39
N ILE A 266 18.62 0.90 -2.55
CA ILE A 266 17.37 1.29 -1.89
C ILE A 266 16.84 2.52 -2.63
N THR A 267 15.57 2.49 -3.01
CA THR A 267 14.94 3.65 -3.67
C THR A 267 14.57 4.70 -2.63
N VAL A 268 15.07 5.92 -2.82
CA VAL A 268 14.63 7.09 -2.05
C VAL A 268 13.46 7.74 -2.77
N LEU A 269 13.64 8.11 -4.04
CA LEU A 269 12.56 8.71 -4.82
C LEU A 269 12.66 8.37 -6.31
N TYR A 270 11.57 7.85 -6.86
CA TYR A 270 11.42 7.63 -8.30
C TYR A 270 9.94 7.76 -8.67
N PRO A 271 9.55 8.38 -9.79
CA PRO A 271 10.40 9.14 -10.71
C PRO A 271 10.70 10.56 -10.16
N PHE A 272 11.91 11.05 -10.43
CA PHE A 272 12.31 12.41 -10.09
C PHE A 272 12.38 13.34 -11.33
N ILE A 273 12.81 14.59 -11.14
CA ILE A 273 12.97 15.61 -12.18
C ILE A 273 13.69 15.02 -13.39
N ARG A 274 13.11 15.20 -14.58
CA ARG A 274 13.68 14.66 -15.83
C ARG A 274 15.08 15.24 -16.07
N PRO A 275 16.02 14.47 -16.66
CA PRO A 275 17.41 14.89 -16.81
C PRO A 275 17.61 16.29 -17.44
N PRO A 276 16.89 16.71 -18.50
CA PRO A 276 17.05 18.04 -19.09
C PRO A 276 16.63 19.20 -18.18
N LYS A 277 15.92 18.91 -17.10
CA LYS A 277 15.40 19.88 -16.12
C LYS A 277 16.12 19.86 -14.79
N ILE A 278 17.09 18.96 -14.59
CA ILE A 278 17.96 18.97 -13.39
C ILE A 278 18.97 20.10 -13.60
N THR A 279 18.73 21.24 -12.94
CA THR A 279 19.61 22.42 -13.02
C THR A 279 20.75 22.31 -12.00
N SER A 280 21.72 23.21 -12.06
CA SER A 280 22.72 23.37 -10.99
C SER A 280 22.05 23.63 -9.65
N GLN A 281 21.04 24.50 -9.62
CA GLN A 281 20.25 24.78 -8.42
C GLN A 281 19.62 23.52 -7.82
N THR A 282 19.02 22.64 -8.64
CA THR A 282 18.48 21.36 -8.15
C THR A 282 19.56 20.49 -7.51
N ARG A 283 20.78 20.50 -8.06
CA ARG A 283 21.91 19.75 -7.50
C ARG A 283 22.39 20.34 -6.18
N ASP A 284 22.46 21.66 -6.09
CA ASP A 284 22.85 22.36 -4.85
C ASP A 284 21.84 22.10 -3.74
N GLU A 285 20.54 22.11 -4.07
CA GLU A 285 19.45 21.77 -3.16
C GLU A 285 19.52 20.31 -2.68
N LEU A 286 19.80 19.35 -3.58
CA LEU A 286 20.04 17.95 -3.20
C LEU A 286 21.29 17.77 -2.34
N ALA A 287 22.36 18.53 -2.61
CA ALA A 287 23.58 18.52 -1.83
C ALA A 287 23.33 19.04 -0.40
N GLN A 288 22.54 20.10 -0.25
CA GLN A 288 22.15 20.64 1.05
C GLN A 288 21.30 19.64 1.85
N LEU A 289 20.34 18.98 1.21
CA LEU A 289 19.55 17.92 1.85
C LEU A 289 20.42 16.75 2.30
N ALA A 290 21.34 16.28 1.45
CA ALA A 290 22.28 15.22 1.79
C ALA A 290 23.17 15.61 2.98
N ALA A 291 23.71 16.84 2.98
CA ALA A 291 24.51 17.37 4.08
C ALA A 291 23.71 17.61 5.38
N ALA A 292 22.39 17.65 5.32
CA ALA A 292 21.49 17.74 6.47
C ALA A 292 20.98 16.38 6.98
N THR A 293 21.43 15.29 6.36
CA THR A 293 21.13 13.91 6.76
C THR A 293 22.40 13.24 7.25
N ASP A 294 22.38 12.71 8.47
CA ASP A 294 23.48 11.92 9.00
C ASP A 294 23.62 10.59 8.25
N ARG A 295 24.85 10.11 8.14
CA ARG A 295 25.12 8.72 7.77
C ARG A 295 24.46 7.78 8.77
N PHE A 296 23.99 6.63 8.27
CA PHE A 296 23.33 5.64 9.10
C PHE A 296 23.65 4.24 8.60
N GLU A 297 23.66 3.28 9.53
CA GLU A 297 23.73 1.86 9.21
C GLU A 297 22.32 1.35 8.89
N VAL A 298 22.24 0.40 7.96
CA VAL A 298 21.02 -0.34 7.64
C VAL A 298 21.36 -1.82 7.55
N THR A 299 20.52 -2.63 8.17
CA THR A 299 20.55 -4.08 8.08
C THR A 299 19.45 -4.54 7.13
N ILE A 300 19.83 -5.31 6.12
CA ILE A 300 18.91 -6.04 5.26
C ILE A 300 18.59 -7.35 5.98
N THR A 301 17.34 -7.49 6.44
CA THR A 301 16.97 -8.51 7.44
C THR A 301 16.35 -9.75 6.83
N SER A 302 15.33 -9.59 5.99
CA SER A 302 14.52 -10.69 5.50
C SER A 302 13.98 -10.44 4.11
N LEU A 303 13.65 -11.53 3.42
CA LEU A 303 12.99 -11.52 2.13
C LEU A 303 11.48 -11.34 2.33
N ALA A 304 10.86 -10.48 1.53
CA ALA A 304 9.43 -10.29 1.47
C ALA A 304 8.95 -10.15 0.02
N GLN A 305 7.63 -10.29 -0.19
CA GLN A 305 7.02 -10.23 -1.51
C GLN A 305 5.73 -9.42 -1.47
N TYR A 306 5.51 -8.62 -2.51
CA TYR A 306 4.28 -7.85 -2.70
C TYR A 306 4.00 -7.67 -4.19
N GLU A 307 2.82 -8.08 -4.62
CA GLU A 307 2.52 -8.23 -6.04
C GLU A 307 3.59 -9.10 -6.73
N ILE A 308 3.95 -8.71 -7.93
CA ILE A 308 5.01 -9.37 -8.70
C ILE A 308 6.42 -8.94 -8.25
N THR A 309 6.56 -8.35 -7.06
CA THR A 309 7.81 -7.74 -6.60
C THR A 309 8.37 -8.50 -5.41
N THR A 310 9.55 -9.07 -5.59
CA THR A 310 10.37 -9.57 -4.49
C THR A 310 11.25 -8.43 -3.98
N TYR A 311 11.26 -8.22 -2.68
CA TYR A 311 12.07 -7.19 -2.04
C TYR A 311 12.66 -7.68 -0.72
N LEU A 312 13.62 -6.93 -0.19
CA LEU A 312 14.22 -7.18 1.11
C LEU A 312 13.80 -6.08 2.09
N ASN A 313 13.45 -6.51 3.30
CA ASN A 313 13.17 -5.62 4.43
C ASN A 313 14.46 -5.00 4.96
N LEU A 314 14.32 -3.81 5.55
CA LEU A 314 15.41 -2.97 6.01
C LEU A 314 15.16 -2.54 7.45
N GLU A 315 16.21 -2.55 8.28
CA GLU A 315 16.14 -2.02 9.65
C GLU A 315 17.37 -1.14 9.94
N PRO A 316 17.19 0.11 10.43
CA PRO A 316 15.94 0.83 10.61
C PRO A 316 15.39 1.42 9.29
N GLU A 317 14.06 1.53 9.17
CA GLU A 317 13.40 2.18 8.02
C GLU A 317 13.36 3.71 8.16
N GLU A 318 13.35 4.20 9.41
CA GLU A 318 13.08 5.59 9.78
C GLU A 318 13.98 6.61 9.06
N PRO A 319 15.32 6.43 8.97
CA PRO A 319 16.18 7.41 8.30
C PRO A 319 15.87 7.55 6.80
N ILE A 320 15.62 6.42 6.13
CA ILE A 320 15.30 6.37 4.70
C ILE A 320 13.94 7.01 4.43
N ARG A 321 12.96 6.71 5.27
CA ARG A 321 11.63 7.31 5.18
C ARG A 321 11.68 8.84 5.41
N THR A 322 12.47 9.28 6.38
CA THR A 322 12.61 10.70 6.74
C THR A 322 13.17 11.53 5.59
N ILE A 323 14.30 11.11 5.00
CA ILE A 323 14.89 11.84 3.86
C ILE A 323 13.96 11.81 2.63
N THR A 324 13.26 10.69 2.41
CA THR A 324 12.30 10.59 1.31
C THR A 324 11.18 11.63 1.44
N TYR A 325 10.59 11.76 2.64
CA TYR A 325 9.56 12.77 2.88
C TYR A 325 10.09 14.19 2.76
N ARG A 326 11.30 14.50 3.26
CA ARG A 326 11.90 15.84 3.10
C ARG A 326 12.10 16.21 1.63
N ILE A 327 12.60 15.29 0.82
CA ILE A 327 12.73 15.48 -0.63
C ILE A 327 11.33 15.71 -1.24
N PHE A 328 10.34 14.92 -0.86
CA PHE A 328 8.99 15.07 -1.41
C PHE A 328 8.33 16.41 -1.00
N GLU A 329 8.53 16.88 0.23
CA GLU A 329 8.07 18.20 0.69
C GLU A 329 8.67 19.34 -0.13
N GLN A 330 9.95 19.24 -0.50
CA GLN A 330 10.62 20.23 -1.34
C GLN A 330 10.21 20.14 -2.82
N TRP A 331 9.87 18.94 -3.31
CA TRP A 331 9.46 18.68 -4.68
C TRP A 331 8.10 17.96 -4.77
N PRO A 332 6.98 18.59 -4.37
CA PRO A 332 5.67 17.95 -4.22
C PRO A 332 5.04 17.51 -5.56
N ASN A 333 5.57 17.98 -6.69
CA ASN A 333 5.15 17.55 -8.02
C ASN A 333 5.76 16.20 -8.45
N TYR A 334 6.64 15.63 -7.62
CA TYR A 334 7.37 14.38 -7.88
C TYR A 334 7.12 13.36 -6.78
N PRO A 335 5.88 12.88 -6.66
CA PRO A 335 5.53 11.93 -5.62
C PRO A 335 6.25 10.58 -5.79
N PRO A 336 6.57 9.89 -4.68
CA PRO A 336 7.12 8.54 -4.71
C PRO A 336 6.27 7.60 -5.57
N TYR A 337 6.91 6.96 -6.53
CA TYR A 337 6.33 6.10 -7.56
C TYR A 337 5.17 6.73 -8.35
N GLY A 338 5.09 8.07 -8.35
CA GLY A 338 4.03 8.83 -9.01
C GLY A 338 2.74 8.97 -8.18
N ASP A 339 2.77 8.65 -6.88
CA ASP A 339 1.59 8.57 -6.02
C ASP A 339 1.79 9.35 -4.69
N ILE A 340 1.01 10.42 -4.51
CA ILE A 340 1.13 11.38 -3.39
C ILE A 340 0.65 10.79 -2.06
N ASP A 341 -0.23 9.79 -2.11
CA ASP A 341 -0.83 9.14 -0.93
C ASP A 341 -0.21 7.76 -0.68
N LEU A 342 0.97 7.49 -1.26
CA LEU A 342 1.67 6.24 -1.08
C LEU A 342 2.40 6.25 0.27
N TYR A 343 2.04 5.31 1.15
CA TYR A 343 2.88 4.98 2.30
C TYR A 343 4.21 4.40 1.79
N ILE A 344 5.31 5.05 2.18
CA ILE A 344 6.64 4.65 1.75
C ILE A 344 7.15 3.62 2.75
N GLN A 345 7.13 2.36 2.36
CA GLN A 345 7.90 1.30 3.02
C GLN A 345 9.27 1.23 2.34
N PRO A 346 10.36 1.68 2.99
CA PRO A 346 11.70 1.49 2.48
C PRO A 346 11.99 0.01 2.27
N HIS A 347 12.43 -0.34 1.06
CA HIS A 347 12.79 -1.71 0.72
C HIS A 347 13.86 -1.72 -0.36
N MET A 348 14.56 -2.85 -0.47
CA MET A 348 15.47 -3.12 -1.57
C MET A 348 14.78 -4.08 -2.55
N ALA A 349 14.37 -3.57 -3.72
CA ALA A 349 13.70 -4.39 -4.72
C ALA A 349 14.70 -5.30 -5.45
N LEU A 350 14.47 -6.61 -5.44
CA LEU A 350 15.34 -7.62 -6.06
C LEU A 350 14.88 -7.96 -7.47
N ALA A 351 13.61 -8.34 -7.62
CA ALA A 351 13.06 -8.82 -8.88
C ALA A 351 11.65 -8.26 -9.10
N GLN A 352 11.33 -7.93 -10.34
CA GLN A 352 9.98 -7.65 -10.80
C GLN A 352 9.60 -8.69 -11.86
N GLY A 353 8.54 -9.47 -11.63
CA GLY A 353 8.02 -10.44 -12.59
C GLY A 353 7.96 -11.87 -12.06
N VAL A 354 8.27 -12.85 -12.93
CA VAL A 354 8.26 -14.28 -12.56
C VAL A 354 9.44 -14.54 -11.64
N ILE A 355 9.12 -14.82 -10.38
CA ILE A 355 10.09 -15.07 -9.31
C ILE A 355 10.70 -16.47 -9.52
N PRO A 356 12.04 -16.60 -9.61
CA PRO A 356 12.67 -17.92 -9.59
C PRO A 356 12.30 -18.69 -8.31
N SER A 357 11.96 -19.97 -8.44
CA SER A 357 11.52 -20.81 -7.30
C SER A 357 12.58 -20.97 -6.21
N ASP A 358 13.83 -20.68 -6.53
CA ASP A 358 15.01 -20.77 -5.66
C ASP A 358 15.40 -19.43 -5.02
N VAL A 359 14.71 -18.30 -5.29
CA VAL A 359 15.11 -16.97 -4.77
C VAL A 359 15.29 -16.97 -3.26
N GLU A 360 14.40 -17.61 -2.51
CA GLU A 360 14.52 -17.66 -1.05
C GLU A 360 15.74 -18.47 -0.60
N SER A 361 15.92 -19.69 -1.12
CA SER A 361 17.10 -20.51 -0.82
C SER A 361 18.41 -19.87 -1.25
N THR A 362 18.37 -19.02 -2.27
CA THR A 362 19.52 -18.27 -2.79
C THR A 362 19.77 -17.01 -1.97
N ALA A 363 18.73 -16.35 -1.44
CA ALA A 363 18.88 -15.12 -0.65
C ALA A 363 19.31 -15.40 0.80
N LEU A 364 18.73 -16.41 1.45
CA LEU A 364 18.94 -16.72 2.87
C LEU A 364 20.42 -16.83 3.28
N PRO A 365 21.33 -17.46 2.52
CA PRO A 365 22.75 -17.56 2.89
C PRO A 365 23.49 -16.23 2.94
N HIS A 366 22.97 -15.19 2.31
CA HIS A 366 23.58 -13.86 2.29
C HIS A 366 22.98 -12.93 3.34
N LEU A 367 21.91 -13.32 4.03
CA LEU A 367 21.25 -12.50 5.04
C LEU A 367 21.72 -12.86 6.46
N PRO A 368 21.80 -11.87 7.38
CA PRO A 368 21.58 -10.44 7.15
C PRO A 368 22.79 -9.74 6.49
N VAL A 369 22.54 -8.69 5.71
CA VAL A 369 23.60 -7.82 5.16
C VAL A 369 23.58 -6.48 5.89
N ASN A 370 24.70 -6.11 6.50
CA ASN A 370 24.88 -4.77 7.09
C ASN A 370 25.55 -3.85 6.08
N ALA A 371 25.03 -2.63 5.94
CA ALA A 371 25.57 -1.61 5.05
C ALA A 371 25.55 -0.23 5.70
N GLU A 372 26.55 0.60 5.39
CA GLU A 372 26.57 2.01 5.80
C GLU A 372 26.10 2.89 4.64
N ILE A 373 25.04 3.67 4.86
CA ILE A 373 24.55 4.62 3.87
C ILE A 373 25.34 5.92 3.99
N THR A 374 26.14 6.19 2.96
CA THR A 374 27.09 7.33 2.96
C THR A 374 26.78 8.41 1.93
N HIS A 375 25.99 8.12 0.89
CA HIS A 375 25.74 9.05 -0.21
C HIS A 375 24.32 8.93 -0.76
N LEU A 376 23.67 10.07 -1.02
CA LEU A 376 22.49 10.16 -1.88
C LEU A 376 22.93 10.19 -3.35
N THR A 377 22.45 9.26 -4.17
CA THR A 377 22.86 9.12 -5.57
C THR A 377 21.75 9.50 -6.53
N VAL A 378 22.05 10.34 -7.51
CA VAL A 378 21.19 10.63 -8.65
C VAL A 378 21.56 9.69 -9.79
N MET A 379 20.61 8.85 -10.21
CA MET A 379 20.75 8.02 -11.40
C MET A 379 19.81 8.49 -12.51
N VAL A 380 20.31 8.51 -13.74
CA VAL A 380 19.55 8.91 -14.93
C VAL A 380 19.45 7.75 -15.90
N ARG A 381 18.23 7.51 -16.40
CA ARG A 381 17.97 6.55 -17.47
C ARG A 381 18.21 7.20 -18.82
N ARG A 382 19.24 6.73 -19.51
CA ARG A 382 19.59 7.17 -20.86
C ARG A 382 18.56 6.68 -21.88
N TRP A 383 18.61 7.25 -23.08
CA TRP A 383 17.79 6.85 -24.23
C TRP A 383 17.96 5.37 -24.61
N SER A 384 19.14 4.79 -24.35
CA SER A 384 19.41 3.36 -24.51
C SER A 384 18.67 2.46 -23.51
N GLY A 385 17.94 3.06 -22.56
CA GLY A 385 17.28 2.35 -21.47
C GLY A 385 18.18 2.03 -20.29
N ARG A 386 19.51 2.23 -20.40
CA ARG A 386 20.49 2.00 -19.32
C ARG A 386 20.51 3.14 -18.31
N TRP A 387 20.66 2.79 -17.05
CA TRP A 387 20.87 3.74 -15.96
C TRP A 387 22.35 4.07 -15.80
N LYS A 388 22.65 5.30 -15.40
CA LYS A 388 24.00 5.72 -15.05
C LYS A 388 23.95 6.67 -13.86
N VAL A 389 24.95 6.59 -12.99
CA VAL A 389 25.22 7.61 -11.99
C VAL A 389 25.49 8.94 -12.69
N ASP A 390 24.78 9.97 -12.25
CA ASP A 390 24.89 11.33 -12.73
C ASP A 390 25.56 12.24 -11.68
N ALA A 391 25.19 12.09 -10.41
CA ALA A 391 25.84 12.76 -9.28
C ALA A 391 25.69 11.95 -8.00
N GLN A 392 26.58 12.19 -7.05
CA GLN A 392 26.51 11.65 -5.69
C GLN A 392 26.78 12.77 -4.70
N PHE A 393 26.00 12.81 -3.62
CA PHE A 393 26.09 13.81 -2.57
C PHE A 393 26.38 13.11 -1.24
N PRO A 394 27.49 13.44 -0.56
CA PRO A 394 27.83 12.81 0.70
C PRO A 394 26.83 13.18 1.78
N LEU A 395 26.46 12.18 2.59
CA LEU A 395 25.73 12.39 3.84
C LEU A 395 26.70 12.87 4.94
N ARG A 396 26.17 13.60 5.93
CA ARG A 396 26.94 14.18 7.03
C ARG A 396 27.54 13.09 7.91
N ASN A 397 28.82 13.24 8.26
CA ASN A 397 29.44 12.37 9.25
C ASN A 397 28.76 12.58 10.60
N ALA A 398 28.39 11.49 11.29
CA ALA A 398 27.83 11.58 12.63
C ALA A 398 28.82 12.31 13.57
N GLY A 399 28.36 13.37 14.25
CA GLY A 399 29.15 14.09 15.26
C GLY A 399 29.86 15.39 14.81
N GLN A 400 29.49 15.98 13.68
CA GLN A 400 29.86 17.36 13.35
C GLN A 400 28.61 18.26 13.38
N GLU A 401 28.47 19.05 14.45
CA GLU A 401 27.58 20.23 14.52
C GLU A 401 28.23 21.45 13.87
#